data_AF-A0A231HG24-F1
#
_entry.id   AF-A0A231HG24-F1
#
_cell.length_a   1.000
_cell.length_b   1.000
_cell.length_c   1.000
_cell.angle_alpha   90.00
_cell.angle_beta   90.00
_cell.angle_gamma   90.00
#
_symmetry.space_group_name_H-M   'P 1'
#
loop_
_entity.id
_entity.type
_entity.pdbx_description
1 polymer ?
#
loop_
_entity_poly.entity_id
_entity_poly.type
_entity_poly.pdbx_seq_one_letter_code
_entity_poly.pdbx_strand_id
1 'polypeptide(L)'
;MCERHQTANRLYKAARARSLLDPAKEQSSLARLLNVAPQNIHNWEVRGVSKQAALMLQLEFGFSATWILYGKGPMFIASAPATATMSETERELLNLFAQLGEDELSYLYAKAKRLLITSSR
;
A
#
# COMPACT_ATOMS: atom_id res chain seq x y z
N MET A 1 21.71 -8.94 -24.72
CA MET A 1 21.37 -8.35 -23.40
C MET A 1 20.85 -9.47 -22.52
N CYS A 2 21.49 -9.77 -21.39
CA CYS A 2 20.95 -10.79 -20.48
C CYS A 2 19.59 -10.32 -19.95
N GLU A 3 18.57 -11.14 -20.17
CA GLU A 3 17.22 -10.84 -19.72
C GLU A 3 17.15 -10.90 -18.19
N ARG A 4 16.62 -9.86 -17.57
CA ARG A 4 16.41 -9.80 -16.12
C ARG A 4 15.42 -10.88 -15.69
N HIS A 5 15.64 -11.48 -14.53
CA HIS A 5 14.75 -12.47 -13.94
C HIS A 5 13.33 -11.92 -13.78
N GLN A 6 12.31 -12.74 -14.03
CA GLN A 6 10.92 -12.30 -14.08
C GLN A 6 10.42 -11.64 -12.78
N THR A 7 10.87 -12.13 -11.61
CA THR A 7 10.53 -11.54 -10.31
C THR A 7 11.15 -10.16 -10.11
N ALA A 8 12.37 -9.93 -10.62
CA ALA A 8 12.99 -8.61 -10.63
C ALA A 8 12.22 -7.67 -11.59
N ASN A 9 11.84 -8.13 -12.78
CA ASN A 9 11.01 -7.32 -13.70
C ASN A 9 9.71 -6.85 -13.04
N ARG A 10 9.08 -7.71 -12.24
CA ARG A 10 7.90 -7.35 -11.45
C ARG A 10 8.23 -6.29 -10.40
N LEU A 11 9.30 -6.45 -9.62
CA LEU A 11 9.75 -5.42 -8.68
C LEU A 11 9.95 -4.05 -9.36
N TYR A 12 10.70 -3.99 -10.47
CA TYR A 12 10.88 -2.74 -11.22
C TYR A 12 9.55 -2.17 -11.70
N LYS A 13 8.63 -3.01 -12.19
CA LYS A 13 7.30 -2.58 -12.61
C LYS A 13 6.50 -1.96 -11.45
N ALA A 14 6.52 -2.55 -10.26
CA ALA A 14 5.87 -1.98 -9.08
C ALA A 14 6.50 -0.66 -8.65
N ALA A 15 7.83 -0.57 -8.63
CA ALA A 15 8.55 0.65 -8.26
C ALA A 15 8.31 1.79 -9.26
N ARG A 16 8.25 1.52 -10.57
CA ARG A 16 7.86 2.50 -11.60
C ARG A 16 6.42 2.96 -11.44
N ALA A 17 5.50 2.04 -11.16
CA ALA A 17 4.08 2.38 -10.98
C ALA A 17 3.83 3.31 -9.78
N ARG A 18 4.77 3.38 -8.83
CA ARG A 18 4.77 4.34 -7.72
C ARG A 18 5.67 5.56 -7.95
N SER A 19 6.24 5.71 -9.14
CA SER A 19 7.18 6.78 -9.49
C SER A 19 8.38 6.88 -8.54
N LEU A 20 8.85 5.74 -8.01
CA LEU A 20 9.94 5.69 -7.04
C LEU A 20 11.33 5.55 -7.68
N LEU A 21 11.39 5.45 -9.01
CA LEU A 21 12.63 5.24 -9.75
C LEU A 21 12.95 6.41 -10.67
N ASP A 22 14.23 6.76 -10.71
CA ASP A 22 14.81 7.55 -11.79
C ASP A 22 14.91 6.68 -13.06
N PRO A 23 14.21 7.02 -14.16
CA PRO A 23 14.25 6.25 -15.40
C PRO A 23 15.65 6.12 -16.02
N ALA A 24 16.54 7.09 -15.77
CA ALA A 24 17.91 7.06 -16.30
C ALA A 24 18.85 6.14 -15.50
N LYS A 25 18.51 5.86 -14.23
CA LYS A 25 19.38 5.13 -13.28
C LYS A 25 18.58 4.18 -12.41
N GLU A 26 17.76 3.32 -13.02
CA GLU A 26 16.80 2.49 -12.29
C GLU A 26 17.46 1.60 -11.23
N GLN A 27 18.58 0.94 -11.54
CA GLN A 27 19.24 0.02 -10.63
C GLN A 27 19.82 0.74 -9.39
N SER A 28 20.56 1.82 -9.61
CA SER A 28 21.14 2.63 -8.53
C SER A 28 20.06 3.34 -7.72
N SER A 29 18.97 3.75 -8.35
CA SER A 29 17.83 4.35 -7.65
C SER A 29 17.07 3.33 -6.81
N LEU A 30 16.89 2.10 -7.30
CA LEU A 30 16.30 1.01 -6.52
C LEU A 30 17.18 0.63 -5.33
N ALA A 31 18.50 0.53 -5.51
CA ALA A 31 19.43 0.25 -4.41
C ALA A 31 19.34 1.30 -3.30
N ARG A 32 19.29 2.59 -3.67
CA ARG A 32 19.12 3.70 -2.72
C ARG A 32 17.75 3.68 -2.05
N LEU A 33 16.68 3.49 -2.82
CA LEU A 33 15.31 3.42 -2.33
C LEU A 33 15.16 2.33 -1.25
N LEU A 34 15.72 1.16 -1.51
CA LEU A 34 15.61 -0.01 -0.64
C LEU A 34 16.69 -0.06 0.45
N ASN A 35 17.60 0.92 0.48
CA ASN A 35 18.77 0.95 1.37
C ASN A 35 19.57 -0.38 1.36
N VAL A 36 19.82 -0.92 0.17
CA VAL A 36 20.62 -2.15 -0.02
C VAL A 36 21.82 -1.90 -0.92
N ALA A 37 22.85 -2.74 -0.79
CA ALA A 37 24.00 -2.69 -1.69
C ALA A 37 23.56 -2.95 -3.15
N PRO A 38 24.13 -2.24 -4.15
CA PRO A 38 23.83 -2.47 -5.57
C PRO A 38 24.02 -3.93 -6.02
N GLN A 39 24.96 -4.64 -5.39
CA GLN A 39 25.18 -6.07 -5.62
C GLN A 39 23.94 -6.91 -5.29
N ASN A 40 23.14 -6.55 -4.28
CA ASN A 40 21.92 -7.26 -3.94
C ASN A 40 20.87 -7.11 -5.05
N ILE A 41 20.74 -5.89 -5.59
CA ILE A 41 19.87 -5.63 -6.74
C ILE A 41 20.33 -6.42 -7.95
N HIS A 42 21.63 -6.40 -8.27
CA HIS A 42 22.20 -7.19 -9.35
C HIS A 42 21.93 -8.70 -9.17
N ASN A 43 22.11 -9.21 -7.96
CA ASN A 43 21.81 -10.61 -7.64
C ASN A 43 20.33 -10.94 -7.88
N TRP A 44 19.40 -10.04 -7.55
CA TRP A 44 17.98 -10.24 -7.82
C TRP A 44 17.65 -10.15 -9.31
N GLU A 45 18.31 -9.26 -10.05
CA GLU A 45 18.17 -9.17 -11.51
C GLU A 45 18.62 -10.44 -12.21
N VAL A 46 19.67 -11.11 -11.71
CA VAL A 46 20.22 -12.34 -12.29
C VAL A 46 19.48 -13.58 -11.80
N ARG A 47 19.24 -13.71 -10.48
CA ARG A 47 18.77 -14.95 -9.84
C ARG A 47 17.32 -14.89 -9.34
N GLY A 48 16.72 -13.70 -9.36
CA GLY A 48 15.39 -13.45 -8.81
C GLY A 48 15.39 -12.91 -7.39
N VAL A 49 14.33 -12.17 -7.08
CA VAL A 49 14.04 -11.64 -5.75
C VAL A 49 13.77 -12.79 -4.77
N SER A 50 14.42 -12.76 -3.60
CA SER A 50 14.24 -13.77 -2.56
C SER A 50 12.90 -13.59 -1.82
N LYS A 51 12.43 -14.65 -1.14
CA LYS A 51 11.23 -14.57 -0.29
C LYS A 51 11.35 -13.50 0.80
N GLN A 52 12.51 -13.43 1.45
CA GLN A 52 12.79 -12.44 2.49
C GLN A 52 12.74 -11.02 1.93
N ALA A 53 13.36 -10.78 0.77
CA ALA A 53 13.32 -9.48 0.11
C ALA A 53 11.88 -9.09 -0.29
N ALA A 54 11.10 -10.03 -0.84
CA ALA A 54 9.71 -9.78 -1.20
C ALA A 54 8.83 -9.42 0.02
N LEU A 55 9.04 -10.07 1.17
CA LEU A 55 8.33 -9.73 2.41
C LEU A 55 8.73 -8.35 2.95
N MET A 56 10.03 -8.01 2.92
CA MET A 56 10.49 -6.67 3.28
C MET A 56 9.84 -5.60 2.38
N LEU A 57 9.84 -5.82 1.06
CA LEU A 57 9.22 -4.92 0.08
C LEU A 57 7.73 -4.73 0.32
N GLN A 58 7.05 -5.78 0.77
CA GLN A 58 5.65 -5.71 1.13
C GLN A 58 5.41 -4.87 2.39
N LEU A 59 6.22 -5.07 3.43
CA LEU A 59 6.09 -4.33 4.69
C LEU A 59 6.41 -2.85 4.52
N GLU A 60 7.49 -2.53 3.81
CA GLU A 60 7.99 -1.16 3.73
C GLU A 60 7.35 -0.33 2.61
N PHE A 61 7.04 -0.96 1.47
CA PHE A 61 6.58 -0.25 0.26
C PHE A 61 5.18 -0.67 -0.19
N GLY A 62 4.56 -1.64 0.48
CA GLY A 62 3.24 -2.16 0.12
C GLY A 62 3.24 -2.98 -1.18
N PHE A 63 4.41 -3.43 -1.66
CA PHE A 63 4.48 -4.26 -2.86
C PHE A 63 4.07 -5.68 -2.52
N SER A 64 3.05 -6.22 -3.18
CA SER A 64 2.57 -7.56 -2.87
C SER A 64 3.66 -8.62 -3.10
N ALA A 65 4.03 -9.35 -2.04
CA ALA A 65 5.04 -10.39 -2.11
C ALA A 65 4.60 -11.54 -3.01
N THR A 66 3.31 -11.90 -2.99
CA THR A 66 2.74 -12.94 -3.86
C THR A 66 2.75 -12.51 -5.32
N TRP A 67 2.57 -11.21 -5.59
CA TRP A 67 2.69 -10.67 -6.93
C TRP A 67 4.15 -10.61 -7.39
N ILE A 68 5.09 -10.13 -6.56
CA ILE A 68 6.53 -10.11 -6.89
C ILE A 68 7.07 -11.51 -7.18
N LEU A 69 6.72 -12.51 -6.36
CA LEU A 69 7.27 -13.87 -6.47
C LEU A 69 6.54 -14.71 -7.51
N TYR A 70 5.21 -14.67 -7.53
CA TYR A 70 4.41 -15.59 -8.35
C TYR A 70 3.55 -14.92 -9.44
N GLY A 71 3.40 -13.61 -9.40
CA GLY A 71 2.62 -12.85 -10.39
C GLY A 71 1.12 -13.00 -10.16
N LYS A 72 0.73 -13.42 -8.95
CA LYS A 72 -0.64 -13.70 -8.56
C LYS A 72 -1.15 -12.61 -7.62
N GLY A 73 -2.42 -12.26 -7.77
CA GLY A 73 -3.08 -11.25 -6.95
C GLY A 73 -2.73 -9.81 -7.36
N PRO A 74 -3.09 -8.82 -6.53
CA PRO A 74 -2.85 -7.42 -6.83
C PRO A 74 -1.36 -7.08 -6.72
N MET A 75 -0.90 -6.10 -7.51
CA MET A 75 0.49 -5.62 -7.51
C MET A 75 0.89 -4.97 -6.18
N PHE A 76 -0.06 -4.26 -5.58
CA PHE A 76 0.10 -3.65 -4.26
C PHE A 76 -0.84 -4.36 -3.29
N ILE A 77 -0.36 -4.62 -2.08
CA ILE A 77 -1.30 -4.87 -1.01
C ILE A 77 -2.02 -3.55 -0.76
N ALA A 78 -3.35 -3.59 -0.58
CA ALA A 78 -4.04 -2.45 -0.02
C ALA A 78 -3.34 -2.16 1.30
N SER A 79 -2.67 -1.01 1.41
CA SER A 79 -2.32 -0.53 2.73
C SER A 79 -3.63 -0.49 3.51
N ALA A 80 -3.64 -0.98 4.74
CA ALA A 80 -4.66 -0.53 5.69
C ALA A 80 -4.78 0.99 5.52
N PRO A 81 -6.03 1.48 5.43
CA PRO A 81 -6.46 2.40 4.39
C PRO A 81 -5.52 3.61 4.35
N ALA A 82 -5.10 3.96 3.13
CA ALA A 82 -4.88 5.36 2.82
C ALA A 82 -6.00 6.11 3.52
N THR A 83 -5.66 7.09 4.37
CA THR A 83 -6.61 8.06 4.92
C THR A 83 -7.70 8.19 3.89
N ALA A 84 -8.90 7.69 4.21
CA ALA A 84 -10.04 7.85 3.33
C ALA A 84 -9.94 9.30 2.86
N THR A 85 -10.06 9.53 1.55
CA THR A 85 -10.26 10.88 1.05
C THR A 85 -11.65 11.26 1.57
N MET A 86 -11.72 11.49 2.88
CA MET A 86 -12.89 11.86 3.62
C MET A 86 -13.19 13.23 3.06
N SER A 87 -14.38 13.34 2.50
CA SER A 87 -14.96 14.63 2.18
C SER A 87 -14.79 15.55 3.38
N GLU A 88 -14.72 16.86 3.12
CA GLU A 88 -14.60 17.84 4.20
C GLU A 88 -15.69 17.63 5.27
N THR A 89 -16.89 17.26 4.83
CA THR A 89 -18.02 16.92 5.68
C THR A 89 -17.76 15.72 6.59
N GLU A 90 -17.13 14.66 6.09
CA GLU A 90 -16.84 13.48 6.89
C GLU A 90 -15.77 13.77 7.96
N ARG A 91 -14.79 14.62 7.65
CA ARG A 91 -13.80 15.08 8.64
C ARG A 91 -14.42 15.97 9.71
N GLU A 92 -15.26 16.90 9.29
CA GLU A 92 -15.96 17.81 10.18
C GLU A 92 -16.86 17.03 11.15
N LEU A 93 -17.60 16.04 10.64
CA LEU A 93 -18.42 15.17 11.47
C LEU A 93 -17.57 14.42 12.51
N LEU A 94 -16.44 13.84 12.12
CA LEU A 94 -15.56 13.15 13.07
C LEU A 94 -15.04 14.10 14.17
N ASN A 95 -14.66 15.33 13.80
CA ASN A 95 -14.18 16.31 14.76
C ASN A 95 -15.30 16.73 15.74
N LEU A 96 -16.53 16.91 15.24
CA LEU A 96 -17.70 17.19 16.09
C LEU A 96 -17.99 16.03 17.05
N PHE A 97 -17.95 14.78 16.56
CA PHE A 97 -18.18 13.61 17.40
C PHE A 97 -17.12 13.45 18.50
N ALA A 98 -15.87 13.79 18.22
CA ALA A 98 -14.79 13.73 19.21
C ALA A 98 -14.95 14.73 20.37
N GLN A 99 -15.78 15.75 20.22
CA GLN A 99 -16.07 16.77 21.24
C GLN A 99 -17.33 16.45 22.07
N LEU A 100 -18.06 15.40 21.72
CA LEU A 100 -19.29 15.01 22.42
C LEU A 100 -18.98 14.07 23.60
N GLY A 101 -19.78 14.19 24.66
CA GLY A 101 -19.78 13.25 25.77
C GLY A 101 -20.42 11.90 25.40
N GLU A 102 -20.22 10.90 26.26
CA GLU A 102 -20.73 9.54 26.04
C GLU A 102 -22.27 9.48 25.97
N ASP A 103 -22.95 10.35 26.68
CA ASP A 103 -24.42 10.43 26.72
C ASP A 103 -24.98 10.98 25.40
N GLU A 104 -24.39 12.06 24.87
CA GLU A 104 -24.75 12.63 23.58
C GLU A 104 -24.45 11.67 22.43
N LEU A 105 -23.31 10.98 22.48
CA LEU A 105 -22.94 9.95 21.50
C LEU A 105 -23.93 8.79 21.51
N SER A 106 -24.31 8.31 22.69
CA SER A 106 -25.31 7.23 22.83
C SER A 106 -26.66 7.64 22.27
N TYR A 107 -27.11 8.86 22.53
CA TYR A 107 -28.36 9.40 21.98
C TYR A 107 -28.32 9.47 20.44
N LEU A 108 -27.24 10.03 19.88
CA LEU A 108 -27.09 10.16 18.43
C LEU A 108 -27.03 8.81 17.73
N TYR A 109 -26.30 7.85 18.31
CA TYR A 109 -26.25 6.48 17.79
C TYR A 109 -27.63 5.83 17.77
N ALA A 110 -28.38 5.91 18.87
CA ALA A 110 -29.73 5.35 18.96
C ALA A 110 -30.68 5.99 17.94
N LYS A 111 -30.57 7.32 17.74
CA LYS A 111 -31.39 8.06 16.77
C LYS A 111 -31.04 7.67 15.33
N ALA A 112 -29.76 7.65 14.97
CA ALA A 112 -29.30 7.24 13.65
C ALA A 112 -29.73 5.81 13.32
N LYS A 113 -29.57 4.89 14.27
CA LYS A 113 -29.99 3.49 14.13
C LYS A 113 -31.48 3.36 13.88
N ARG A 114 -32.32 4.11 14.58
CA ARG A 114 -33.78 4.13 14.34
C ARG A 114 -34.11 4.64 12.94
N LEU A 115 -33.49 5.73 12.51
CA LEU A 115 -33.72 6.33 11.18
C LEU A 115 -33.37 5.35 10.04
N LEU A 116 -32.25 4.66 10.15
CA LEU A 116 -31.81 3.67 9.16
C LEU A 116 -32.73 2.44 9.09
N ILE A 117 -33.30 2.02 10.22
CA ILE A 117 -34.27 0.93 10.29
C ILE A 117 -35.62 1.34 9.67
N THR A 118 -36.09 2.56 9.90
CA THR A 118 -37.35 3.06 9.33
C THR A 118 -37.27 3.41 7.85
N SER A 119 -36.09 3.77 7.33
CA SER A 119 -35.89 4.09 5.91
C SER A 119 -35.81 2.86 4.99
N SER A 120 -35.85 1.64 5.55
CA SER A 120 -35.72 0.37 4.83
C SER A 120 -37.07 -0.35 4.62
N ARG A 121 -38.20 0.36 4.72
CA ARG A 121 -39.57 -0.13 4.44
C ARG A 121 -40.21 0.76 3.38
#